data_AF-A0A7C0UHK7-F1
#
_entry.id   AF-A0A7C0UHK7-F1
#
_cell.length_a   1.000
_cell.length_b   1.000
_cell.length_c   1.000
_cell.angle_alpha   90.00
_cell.angle_beta   90.00
_cell.angle_gamma   90.00
#
_symmetry.space_group_name_H-M   'P 1'
#
loop_
_entity.id
_entity.type
_entity.pdbx_description
1 polymer ?
#
loop_
_entity_poly.entity_id
_entity_poly.type
_entity_poly.pdbx_seq_one_letter_code
_entity_poly.pdbx_strand_id
1 'polypeptide(L)'
;MGVKKISVSIPEKLLKKLDEFAKSEGISRSKVITYALISYLGEYPLDEKVEKYPTVLWKLKASGGLKLRSPKRVGRRIKGEWIVEKF
;
A
#
# COMPACT_ATOMS: atom_id res chain seq x y z
N MET A 1 -3.93 -3.59 -4.89
CA MET A 1 -4.42 -2.24 -4.53
C MET A 1 -5.85 -2.10 -5.03
N GLY A 2 -6.78 -1.65 -4.20
CA GLY A 2 -8.17 -1.42 -4.64
C GLY A 2 -8.27 -0.16 -5.52
N VAL A 3 -9.13 -0.19 -6.53
CA VAL A 3 -9.44 0.99 -7.35
C VAL A 3 -10.65 1.69 -6.74
N LYS A 4 -10.54 2.99 -6.45
CA LYS A 4 -11.67 3.83 -6.03
C LYS A 4 -12.09 4.74 -7.17
N LYS A 5 -13.40 4.85 -7.42
CA LYS A 5 -13.96 5.78 -8.41
C LYS A 5 -14.07 7.17 -7.79
N ILE A 6 -13.67 8.20 -8.53
CA ILE A 6 -13.76 9.60 -8.14
C ILE A 6 -14.56 10.33 -9.23
N SER A 7 -15.42 11.27 -8.81
CA SER A 7 -16.11 12.19 -9.70
C SER A 7 -15.53 13.59 -9.48
N VAL A 8 -15.12 14.27 -10.56
CA VAL A 8 -14.50 15.60 -10.50
C VAL A 8 -15.12 16.48 -11.59
N SER A 9 -15.43 17.73 -11.24
CA SER A 9 -15.85 18.76 -12.19
C SER A 9 -14.62 19.48 -12.75
N ILE A 10 -14.50 19.58 -14.07
CA ILE A 10 -13.33 20.12 -14.77
C ILE A 10 -13.82 21.04 -15.90
N PRO A 11 -13.12 22.13 -16.27
CA PRO A 11 -13.50 22.97 -17.40
C PRO A 11 -13.70 22.18 -18.70
N GLU A 12 -14.77 22.47 -19.44
CA GLU A 12 -15.16 21.72 -20.64
C GLU A 12 -14.06 21.71 -21.72
N LYS A 13 -13.38 22.85 -21.91
CA LYS A 13 -12.25 22.95 -22.85
C LYS A 13 -11.10 22.02 -22.48
N LEU A 14 -10.85 21.81 -21.19
CA LEU A 14 -9.78 20.92 -20.72
C LEU A 14 -10.20 19.46 -20.92
N LEU A 15 -11.46 19.13 -20.66
CA LEU A 15 -11.99 17.79 -20.92
C LEU A 15 -11.89 17.41 -22.40
N LYS A 16 -12.21 18.34 -23.32
CA LYS A 16 -12.06 18.11 -24.78
C LYS A 16 -10.62 17.78 -25.16
N LYS A 17 -9.65 18.54 -24.64
CA LYS A 17 -8.22 18.27 -24.89
C LYS A 17 -7.78 16.92 -24.34
N LEU A 18 -8.25 16.55 -23.15
CA LEU A 18 -7.97 15.23 -22.55
C LEU A 18 -8.49 14.10 -23.45
N ASP A 19 -9.70 14.26 -23.97
CA ASP A 19 -10.36 13.27 -24.83
C ASP A 19 -9.64 13.08 -26.17
N GLU A 20 -9.25 14.18 -26.81
CA GLU A 20 -8.48 14.17 -28.05
C GLU A 20 -7.13 13.47 -27.84
N PHE A 21 -6.41 13.83 -26.77
CA PHE A 21 -5.14 13.21 -26.41
C PHE A 21 -5.29 11.70 -26.15
N ALA A 22 -6.25 11.33 -25.30
CA ALA A 22 -6.52 9.93 -24.96
C ALA A 22 -6.85 9.10 -26.21
N LYS A 23 -7.64 9.66 -27.13
CA LYS A 23 -7.99 9.03 -28.41
C LYS A 23 -6.76 8.88 -29.32
N SER A 24 -5.91 9.91 -29.42
CA SER A 24 -4.71 9.88 -30.26
C SER A 24 -3.68 8.84 -29.80
N GLU A 25 -3.53 8.66 -28.49
CA GLU A 25 -2.59 7.72 -27.88
C GLU A 25 -3.18 6.30 -27.72
N GLY A 26 -4.47 6.10 -28.00
CA GLY A 26 -5.15 4.82 -27.79
C GLY A 26 -5.24 4.42 -26.31
N ILE A 27 -5.28 5.39 -25.40
CA ILE A 27 -5.26 5.17 -23.95
C ILE A 27 -6.57 5.66 -23.32
N SER A 28 -6.98 5.08 -22.19
CA SER A 28 -8.16 5.55 -21.45
C SER A 28 -7.91 6.87 -20.72
N ARG A 29 -8.96 7.70 -20.60
CA ARG A 29 -8.95 8.94 -19.81
C ARG A 29 -8.37 8.73 -18.40
N SER A 30 -8.80 7.67 -17.72
CA SER A 30 -8.33 7.33 -16.37
C SER A 30 -6.82 7.10 -16.31
N LYS A 31 -6.23 6.48 -17.33
CA LYS A 31 -4.79 6.23 -17.39
C LYS A 31 -4.02 7.52 -17.63
N VAL A 32 -4.51 8.41 -18.49
CA VAL A 32 -3.94 9.78 -18.66
C VAL A 32 -3.99 10.56 -17.34
N ILE A 33 -5.14 10.57 -16.67
CA ILE A 33 -5.31 11.26 -15.37
C ILE A 33 -4.37 10.66 -14.33
N THR A 34 -4.21 9.33 -14.31
CA THR A 34 -3.32 8.65 -13.36
C THR A 34 -1.87 9.05 -13.61
N TYR A 35 -1.41 9.12 -14.86
CA TYR A 35 -0.05 9.59 -15.17
C TYR A 35 0.15 11.06 -14.80
N ALA A 36 -0.84 11.92 -15.07
CA ALA A 36 -0.78 13.32 -14.67
C ALA A 36 -0.71 13.45 -13.13
N LEU A 37 -1.51 12.67 -12.40
CA LEU A 37 -1.48 12.63 -10.94
C LEU A 37 -0.15 12.09 -10.40
N ILE A 38 0.39 11.01 -10.96
CA ILE A 38 1.70 10.48 -10.55
C ILE A 38 2.80 11.51 -10.81
N SER A 39 2.76 12.19 -11.94
CA SER A 39 3.78 13.19 -12.30
C SER A 39 3.67 14.44 -11.41
N TYR A 40 2.44 14.90 -11.16
CA TYR A 40 2.17 16.10 -10.35
C TYR A 40 2.38 15.85 -8.86
N LEU A 41 1.99 14.68 -8.36
CA LEU A 41 2.14 14.28 -6.97
C LEU A 41 3.47 13.55 -6.72
N GLY A 42 4.29 13.26 -7.72
CA GLY A 42 5.61 12.64 -7.54
C GLY A 42 6.56 13.52 -6.72
N GLU A 43 6.30 14.82 -6.65
CA GLU A 43 6.96 15.78 -5.76
C GLU A 43 6.42 15.76 -4.32
N TYR A 44 5.27 15.12 -4.10
CA TYR A 44 4.69 14.90 -2.78
C TYR A 44 5.03 13.48 -2.33
N PRO A 45 5.66 13.28 -1.16
CA PRO A 45 5.84 11.94 -0.64
C PRO A 45 4.45 11.31 -0.49
N LEU A 46 4.18 10.27 -1.28
CA LEU A 46 3.20 9.26 -0.92
C LEU A 46 3.76 8.60 0.32
N ASP A 47 3.52 9.23 1.46
CA ASP A 47 3.59 8.56 2.74
C ASP A 47 2.60 7.39 2.60
N GLU A 48 3.11 6.24 2.17
CA GLU A 48 2.68 4.97 2.67
C GLU A 48 2.92 5.04 4.17
N LYS A 49 2.06 5.77 4.89
CA LYS A 49 1.66 5.43 6.23
C LYS A 49 1.04 4.06 6.07
N VAL A 50 1.91 3.05 6.00
CA VAL A 50 1.63 1.73 6.50
C VAL A 50 1.02 2.03 7.85
N GLU A 51 -0.30 1.91 7.96
CA GLU A 51 -1.00 1.89 9.24
C GLU A 51 -0.41 0.71 9.99
N LYS A 52 0.76 0.89 10.58
CA LYS A 52 1.34 -0.02 11.55
C LYS A 52 0.51 0.22 12.78
N TYR A 53 -0.62 -0.46 12.84
CA TYR A 53 -1.35 -0.65 14.08
C TYR A 53 -0.33 -1.07 15.14
N PRO A 54 -0.27 -0.39 16.30
CA PRO A 54 0.70 -0.69 17.35
C PRO A 54 0.31 -2.00 18.05
N THR A 55 0.35 -3.11 17.32
CA THR A 55 0.34 -4.44 17.89
C THR A 55 1.71 -4.67 18.50
N VAL A 56 1.79 -5.24 19.70
CA VAL A 56 3.03 -5.53 20.47
C VAL A 56 4.19 -6.03 19.59
N LEU A 57 3.87 -6.74 18.51
CA LEU A 57 4.74 -7.19 17.42
C LEU A 57 5.64 -6.09 16.80
N TRP A 58 5.22 -4.83 16.77
CA TRP A 58 6.03 -3.73 16.22
C TRP A 58 7.27 -3.43 17.07
N LYS A 59 7.16 -3.52 18.41
CA LYS A 59 8.29 -3.39 19.34
C LYS A 59 9.30 -4.52 19.13
N LEU A 60 8.81 -5.73 18.86
CA LEU A 60 9.63 -6.91 18.58
C LEU A 60 10.39 -6.80 17.23
N LYS A 61 9.83 -6.07 16.27
CA LYS A 61 10.49 -5.78 14.98
C LYS A 61 11.57 -4.69 15.13
N ALA A 62 11.32 -3.67 15.96
CA ALA A 62 12.24 -2.56 16.20
C ALA A 62 13.52 -2.99 16.97
N SER A 63 13.41 -3.97 17.86
CA SER A 63 14.54 -4.49 18.65
C SER A 63 15.38 -5.56 17.95
N GLY A 64 15.16 -5.82 16.64
CA GLY A 64 15.91 -6.83 15.90
C GLY A 64 15.65 -8.28 16.33
N GLY A 65 14.65 -8.53 17.18
CA GLY A 65 14.38 -9.84 17.80
C GLY A 65 13.81 -10.92 16.87
N LEU A 66 13.41 -10.56 15.64
CA LEU A 66 12.86 -11.50 14.65
C LEU A 66 13.95 -12.13 13.76
N LYS A 67 15.09 -12.50 14.34
CA LYS A 67 16.07 -13.40 13.70
C LYS A 67 16.28 -14.71 14.46
N LEU A 68 15.36 -15.08 15.35
CA LEU A 68 15.35 -16.43 15.89
C LEU A 68 14.43 -17.31 15.05
N ARG A 69 15.03 -18.33 14.43
CA ARG A 69 14.28 -19.41 13.75
C ARG A 69 13.30 -19.99 14.77
N SER A 70 12.05 -20.25 14.35
CA SER A 70 11.10 -20.98 15.18
C SER A 70 11.78 -22.20 15.78
N PRO A 71 11.68 -22.45 17.10
CA PRO A 71 12.33 -23.60 17.71
C PRO A 71 11.86 -24.88 17.01
N LYS A 72 12.72 -25.49 16.21
CA LYS A 72 12.47 -26.80 15.63
C LYS A 72 12.91 -27.81 16.67
N ARG A 73 11.98 -28.26 17.52
CA ARG A 73 12.20 -29.53 18.21
C ARG A 73 12.00 -30.65 17.19
N VAL A 74 12.99 -31.54 17.08
CA VAL A 74 13.02 -32.61 16.07
C VAL A 74 11.69 -33.39 16.10
N GLY A 75 11.00 -33.42 14.96
CA GLY A 75 9.90 -34.35 14.69
C GLY A 75 8.48 -34.03 15.15
N ARG A 76 8.19 -32.91 15.86
CA ARG A 76 6.79 -32.59 16.25
C ARG A 76 6.45 -31.10 16.20
N ARG A 77 5.28 -30.79 15.62
CA ARG A 77 4.64 -29.45 15.65
C ARG A 77 3.81 -29.38 16.94
N ILE A 78 4.22 -28.55 17.90
CA ILE A 78 3.45 -28.36 19.14
C ILE A 78 2.20 -27.54 18.76
N LYS A 79 1.02 -28.18 18.80
CA LYS A 79 -0.28 -27.51 18.76
C LYS A 79 -0.73 -27.33 20.20
N GLY A 80 -0.40 -26.19 20.80
CA GLY A 80 -0.81 -25.84 22.16
C GLY A 80 -0.78 -24.33 22.32
N GLU A 81 -1.59 -23.82 23.23
CA GLU A 81 -1.57 -22.41 23.61
C GLU A 81 -0.33 -22.13 24.46
N TRP A 82 0.26 -20.95 24.24
CA TRP A 82 1.44 -20.52 24.97
C TRP A 82 1.05 -20.15 26.40
N ILE A 83 1.59 -20.87 27.38
CA ILE A 83 1.51 -20.47 28.79
C ILE A 83 2.78 -19.68 29.10
N VAL A 84 2.63 -18.40 29.44
CA VAL A 84 3.73 -17.53 29.86
C VAL A 84 3.76 -17.52 31.38
N GLU A 85 4.76 -18.16 31.97
CA GLU A 85 5.03 -18.04 33.41
C GLU A 85 5.71 -16.70 33.71
N LYS A 86 5.30 -16.05 34.79
CA LYS A 86 5.92 -14.83 35.30
C LYS A 86 6.90 -15.20 36.40
N PHE A 87 8.14 -14.71 36.28
CA PHE A 87 9.10 -14.60 37.37
C PHE A 87 9.01 -13.20 37.98
#